data_AF-A0A6B2G8T4-F1
#
_entry.id   AF-A0A6B2G8T4-F1
#
_cell.length_a   1.000
_cell.length_b   1.000
_cell.length_c   1.000
_cell.angle_alpha   90.00
_cell.angle_beta   90.00
_cell.angle_gamma   90.00
#
_symmetry.space_group_name_H-M   'P 1'
#
loop_
_entity.id
_entity.type
_entity.pdbx_description
1 polymer ?
#
loop_
_entity_poly.entity_id
_entity_poly.type
_entity_poly.pdbx_seq_one_letter_code
_entity_poly.pdbx_strand_id
1 'polypeptide(L)'
;VWFDKNTKVPFLEPIPSCADSETIKSMKPNQIYMDCMGFGMGCSCLQVTIQAGNMMEARSLYDQLAVIAPILMTLSACSPVWKGVLSDWDCRWNVISMACDDRKPSELTVYYFMLD
;
A
#
# COMPACT_ATOMS: atom_id res chain seq x y z
N VAL A 1 -8.47 -8.33 3.62
CA VAL A 1 -9.84 -7.91 4.00
C VAL A 1 -10.04 -8.20 5.48
N TRP A 2 -10.82 -7.40 6.21
CA TRP A 2 -11.22 -7.74 7.57
C TRP A 2 -12.38 -8.74 7.56
N PHE A 3 -12.29 -9.80 8.36
CA PHE A 3 -13.30 -10.85 8.41
C PHE A 3 -14.25 -10.65 9.59
N ASP A 4 -15.44 -10.10 9.30
CA ASP A 4 -16.57 -10.12 10.23
C ASP A 4 -17.31 -11.46 10.18
N LYS A 5 -18.27 -11.64 11.09
CA LYS A 5 -19.24 -12.75 11.12
C LYS A 5 -19.94 -12.99 9.78
N ASN A 6 -20.20 -11.92 9.02
CA ASN A 6 -20.94 -11.98 7.75
C ASN A 6 -20.06 -11.79 6.51
N THR A 7 -18.75 -11.64 6.66
CA THR A 7 -17.84 -11.60 5.50
C THR A 7 -17.81 -12.99 4.86
N LYS A 8 -18.16 -13.09 3.57
CA LYS A 8 -18.09 -14.36 2.84
C LYS A 8 -16.64 -14.88 2.83
N VAL A 9 -16.47 -16.18 3.07
CA VAL A 9 -15.16 -16.84 3.05
C VAL A 9 -15.18 -17.96 1.99
N PRO A 10 -14.31 -17.89 0.96
CA PRO A 10 -13.36 -16.82 0.70
C PRO A 10 -14.07 -15.52 0.29
N PHE A 11 -13.47 -14.38 0.63
CA PHE A 11 -13.88 -13.10 0.08
C PHE A 11 -13.43 -13.06 -1.38
N LEU A 12 -14.39 -12.93 -2.29
CA LEU A 12 -14.16 -12.86 -3.73
C LEU A 12 -14.80 -11.56 -4.24
N GLU A 13 -14.00 -10.73 -4.88
CA GLU A 13 -14.52 -9.54 -5.55
C GLU A 13 -15.20 -9.92 -6.88
N PRO A 14 -16.28 -9.23 -7.24
CA PRO A 14 -16.87 -9.39 -8.56
C PRO A 14 -15.86 -8.95 -9.63
N ILE A 15 -15.69 -9.78 -10.65
CA ILE A 15 -14.80 -9.48 -11.78
C ILE A 15 -15.44 -8.35 -12.60
N PRO A 16 -14.77 -7.20 -12.79
CA PRO A 16 -15.26 -6.14 -13.65
C PRO A 16 -15.48 -6.64 -15.08
N SER A 17 -16.53 -6.18 -15.77
CA SER A 17 -16.78 -6.58 -17.17
C SER A 17 -15.68 -6.13 -18.13
N CYS A 18 -14.93 -5.09 -17.78
CA CYS A 18 -13.78 -4.58 -18.52
C CYS A 18 -12.44 -5.21 -18.09
N ALA A 19 -12.45 -6.18 -17.17
CA ALA A 19 -11.22 -6.80 -16.69
C ALA A 19 -10.50 -7.55 -17.81
N ASP A 20 -9.21 -7.29 -17.95
CA ASP A 20 -8.32 -8.02 -18.83
C ASP A 20 -7.76 -9.30 -18.16
N SER A 21 -7.01 -10.09 -18.93
CA SER A 21 -6.43 -11.34 -18.45
C SER A 21 -5.48 -11.12 -17.27
N GLU A 22 -4.76 -9.99 -17.24
CA GLU A 22 -3.81 -9.66 -16.17
C GLU A 22 -4.52 -9.28 -14.87
N THR A 23 -5.59 -8.49 -14.96
CA THR A 23 -6.46 -8.18 -13.82
C THR A 23 -7.00 -9.45 -13.18
N ILE A 24 -7.55 -10.35 -13.99
CA ILE A 24 -8.14 -11.61 -13.50
C ILE A 24 -7.08 -12.48 -12.80
N LYS A 25 -5.85 -12.54 -13.33
CA LYS A 25 -4.74 -13.28 -12.70
C LYS A 25 -4.26 -12.65 -11.40
N SER A 26 -4.35 -11.32 -11.29
CA SER A 26 -3.84 -10.55 -10.16
C SER A 26 -4.83 -10.52 -8.98
N MET A 27 -6.13 -10.71 -9.24
CA MET A 27 -7.16 -10.84 -8.22
C MET A 27 -6.95 -12.12 -7.38
N LYS A 28 -6.74 -11.95 -6.08
CA LYS A 28 -6.54 -13.07 -5.14
C LYS A 28 -7.70 -13.16 -4.14
N PRO A 29 -8.14 -14.37 -3.76
CA PRO A 29 -9.10 -14.53 -2.67
C PRO A 29 -8.63 -13.84 -1.38
N ASN A 30 -9.57 -13.31 -0.59
CA ASN A 30 -9.30 -12.69 0.72
C ASN A 30 -8.50 -11.37 0.67
N GLN A 31 -8.33 -10.78 -0.51
CA GLN A 31 -7.63 -9.51 -0.71
C GLN A 31 -8.55 -8.47 -1.36
N ILE A 32 -8.29 -7.19 -1.07
CA ILE A 32 -8.99 -6.08 -1.72
C ILE A 32 -8.16 -5.71 -2.97
N TYR A 33 -8.74 -5.86 -4.15
CA TYR A 33 -8.08 -5.61 -5.44
C TYR A 33 -8.21 -4.14 -5.87
N MET A 34 -7.06 -3.51 -6.12
CA MET A 34 -6.91 -2.11 -6.53
C MET A 34 -5.82 -2.02 -7.61
N ASP A 35 -6.14 -1.39 -8.74
CA ASP A 35 -5.35 -1.43 -9.99
C ASP A 35 -5.12 -0.06 -10.62
N CYS A 36 -5.35 1.00 -9.85
CA CYS A 36 -5.20 2.37 -10.32
C CYS A 36 -4.34 3.19 -9.37
N MET A 37 -3.47 4.04 -9.92
CA MET A 37 -2.67 5.00 -9.17
C MET A 37 -3.50 5.85 -8.21
N GLY A 38 -4.75 6.16 -8.59
CA GLY A 38 -5.69 6.93 -7.79
C GLY A 38 -6.04 6.31 -6.44
N PHE A 39 -5.95 4.98 -6.28
CA PHE A 39 -6.15 4.34 -4.98
C PHE A 39 -5.06 4.71 -3.97
N GLY A 40 -3.82 4.91 -4.43
CA GLY A 40 -2.71 5.34 -3.59
C GLY A 40 -2.57 6.86 -3.56
N MET A 41 -2.20 7.47 -4.68
CA MET A 41 -1.93 8.92 -4.76
C MET A 41 -3.19 9.78 -4.60
N GLY A 42 -4.39 9.20 -4.65
CA GLY A 42 -5.63 9.87 -4.24
C GLY A 42 -5.81 9.96 -2.73
N CYS A 43 -4.96 9.31 -1.93
CA CYS A 43 -4.94 9.46 -0.48
C CYS A 43 -4.34 10.81 -0.07
N SER A 44 -4.80 11.35 1.06
CA SER A 44 -4.22 12.53 1.68
C SER A 44 -3.20 12.19 2.76
N CYS A 45 -2.31 13.15 3.06
CA CYS A 45 -1.37 13.03 4.17
C CYS A 45 -1.03 14.40 4.77
N LEU A 46 -0.55 14.39 6.01
CA LEU A 46 0.11 15.53 6.61
C LEU A 46 1.62 15.36 6.43
N GLN A 47 2.27 16.38 5.85
CA GLN A 47 3.73 16.44 5.70
C GLN A 47 4.25 17.68 6.41
N VAL A 48 5.40 17.55 7.07
CA VAL A 48 6.07 18.63 7.78
C VAL A 48 7.50 18.71 7.27
N THR A 49 7.91 19.92 6.87
CA THR A 49 9.28 20.20 6.44
C THR A 49 9.98 21.01 7.52
N ILE A 50 11.14 20.52 8.00
CA ILE A 50 11.93 21.14 9.07
C ILE A 50 13.19 21.75 8.46
N GLN A 51 13.47 23.01 8.78
CA GLN A 51 14.72 23.68 8.39
C GLN A 51 15.80 23.42 9.45
N ALA A 52 16.93 22.82 9.05
CA ALA A 52 18.13 22.68 9.88
C ALA A 52 19.07 23.89 9.72
N GLY A 53 19.97 24.12 10.67
CA GLY A 53 20.92 25.22 10.64
C GLY A 53 22.07 25.03 9.64
N ASN A 54 22.38 23.78 9.26
CA ASN A 54 23.38 23.45 8.24
C ASN A 54 23.19 22.02 7.69
N MET A 55 23.99 21.66 6.68
CA MET A 55 23.92 20.35 6.03
C MET A 55 24.24 19.17 6.97
N MET A 56 25.19 19.33 7.90
CA MET A 56 25.56 18.26 8.83
C MET A 56 24.42 17.94 9.80
N GLU A 57 23.78 18.98 10.32
CA GLU A 57 22.59 18.86 11.16
C GLU A 57 21.41 18.25 10.39
N ALA A 58 21.18 18.67 9.14
CA ALA A 58 20.11 18.13 8.30
C ALA A 58 20.25 16.61 8.10
N ARG A 59 21.48 16.12 7.87
CA ARG A 59 21.76 14.68 7.72
C ARG A 59 21.51 13.92 9.02
N SER A 60 22.00 14.43 10.14
CA SER A 60 21.76 13.84 11.47
C SER A 60 20.27 13.78 11.81
N LEU A 61 19.52 14.85 11.51
CA LEU A 61 18.07 14.89 11.71
C LEU A 61 17.35 13.87 10.82
N TYR A 62 17.74 13.75 9.55
CA TYR A 62 17.17 12.77 8.62
C TYR A 62 17.34 11.33 9.13
N ASP A 63 18.56 10.96 9.53
CA ASP A 63 18.88 9.62 10.02
C ASP A 63 18.05 9.26 11.27
N GLN A 64 17.87 10.23 12.18
CA GLN A 64 17.04 10.06 13.38
C GLN A 64 15.54 9.95 13.06
N LEU A 65 15.03 10.73 12.11
CA LEU A 65 13.61 10.71 11.74
C LEU A 65 13.23 9.45 10.95
N ALA A 66 14.18 8.85 10.21
CA ALA A 66 13.93 7.64 9.43
C ALA A 66 13.42 6.48 10.30
N VAL A 67 13.99 6.29 11.50
CA VAL A 67 13.55 5.25 12.44
C VAL A 67 12.25 5.61 13.17
N ILE A 68 11.91 6.90 13.26
CA ILE A 68 10.68 7.39 13.89
C ILE A 68 9.48 7.31 12.94
N ALA A 69 9.70 7.43 11.64
CA ALA A 69 8.65 7.43 10.61
C ALA A 69 7.61 6.29 10.75
N PRO A 70 7.96 5.00 10.91
CA PRO A 70 6.97 3.94 11.08
C PRO A 70 6.17 4.03 12.39
N ILE A 71 6.76 4.58 13.45
CA ILE A 71 6.08 4.80 14.73
C ILE A 71 5.00 5.87 14.56
N LEU A 72 5.35 7.01 13.94
CA LEU A 72 4.39 8.07 13.66
C LEU A 72 3.28 7.60 12.73
N MET A 73 3.61 6.81 11.71
CA MET A 73 2.61 6.24 10.79
C MET A 73 1.57 5.39 11.52
N THR A 74 2.01 4.57 12.48
CA THR A 74 1.12 3.72 13.28
C THR A 74 0.27 4.57 14.25
N LEU A 75 0.89 5.55 14.92
CA LEU A 75 0.19 6.47 15.81
C LEU A 75 -0.88 7.31 15.09
N SER A 76 -0.65 7.64 13.82
CA SER A 76 -1.55 8.44 12.99
C SER A 76 -2.42 7.59 12.05
N ALA A 77 -2.60 6.29 12.31
CA ALA A 77 -3.33 5.40 11.41
C ALA A 77 -4.77 5.90 11.19
N CYS A 78 -5.18 5.99 9.92
CA CYS A 78 -6.44 6.64 9.52
C CYS A 78 -7.01 6.12 8.20
N SER A 79 -6.57 4.95 7.72
CA SER A 79 -6.98 4.40 6.42
C SER A 79 -7.45 2.93 6.50
N PRO A 80 -8.49 2.61 7.30
CA PRO A 80 -8.95 1.23 7.49
C PRO A 80 -9.82 0.71 6.34
N VAL A 81 -10.39 1.58 5.50
CA VAL A 81 -11.35 1.21 4.45
C VAL A 81 -10.79 1.49 3.06
N TRP A 82 -10.90 0.51 2.18
CA TRP A 82 -10.43 0.57 0.79
C TRP A 82 -11.51 0.07 -0.15
N LYS A 83 -11.82 0.83 -1.21
CA LYS A 83 -12.82 0.43 -2.24
C LYS A 83 -14.17 -0.03 -1.63
N GLY A 84 -14.60 0.64 -0.55
CA GLY A 84 -15.85 0.31 0.17
C GLY A 84 -15.78 -0.93 1.07
N VAL A 85 -14.61 -1.51 1.29
CA VAL A 85 -14.40 -2.73 2.08
C VAL A 85 -13.48 -2.43 3.26
N LEU A 86 -13.84 -2.92 4.45
CA LEU A 86 -12.98 -2.83 5.62
C LEU A 86 -11.76 -3.75 5.44
N SER A 87 -10.58 -3.18 5.59
CA SER A 87 -9.32 -3.91 5.52
C SER A 87 -8.80 -4.24 6.91
N ASP A 88 -7.89 -5.21 6.96
CA ASP A 88 -7.22 -5.64 8.19
C ASP A 88 -5.99 -4.75 8.51
N TRP A 89 -5.83 -3.63 7.78
CA TRP A 89 -4.72 -2.69 7.88
C TRP A 89 -5.24 -1.28 8.10
N ASP A 90 -4.56 -0.50 8.93
CA ASP A 90 -5.02 0.85 9.29
C ASP A 90 -4.21 1.96 8.61
N CYS A 91 -3.12 1.61 7.91
CA CYS A 91 -2.20 2.55 7.29
C CYS A 91 -2.21 2.45 5.76
N ARG A 92 -2.10 3.60 5.09
CA ARG A 92 -2.10 3.73 3.62
C ARG A 92 -0.80 3.39 2.90
N TRP A 93 0.31 3.19 3.62
CA TRP A 93 1.65 3.16 3.03
C TRP A 93 1.81 2.09 1.94
N ASN A 94 1.36 0.86 2.21
CA ASN A 94 1.48 -0.24 1.25
C ASN A 94 0.68 0.05 -0.04
N VAL A 95 -0.48 0.68 0.08
CA VAL A 95 -1.32 1.05 -1.08
C VAL A 95 -0.63 2.13 -1.91
N ILE A 96 -0.12 3.20 -1.27
CA ILE A 96 0.59 4.27 -1.97
C ILE A 96 1.86 3.74 -2.65
N SER A 97 2.63 2.91 -1.95
CA SER A 97 3.86 2.34 -2.49
C SER A 97 3.60 1.51 -3.74
N MET A 98 2.55 0.68 -3.75
CA MET A 98 2.22 -0.17 -4.90
C MET A 98 1.50 0.59 -6.01
N ALA A 99 0.78 1.67 -5.70
CA ALA A 99 0.05 2.49 -6.68
C ALA A 99 0.96 3.24 -7.67
N CYS A 100 2.24 3.41 -7.33
CA CYS A 100 3.25 4.02 -8.19
C CYS A 100 4.45 3.10 -8.41
N ASP A 101 4.26 1.79 -8.22
CA ASP A 101 5.29 0.80 -8.49
C ASP A 101 5.44 0.60 -10.00
N ASP A 102 6.51 1.19 -10.55
CA ASP A 102 6.87 1.12 -11.97
C ASP A 102 7.83 -0.02 -12.28
N ARG A 103 8.16 -0.85 -11.28
CA ARG A 103 9.05 -2.00 -11.47
C ARG A 103 8.46 -2.95 -12.51
N LYS A 104 9.29 -3.27 -13.49
CA LYS A 104 9.00 -4.33 -14.45
C LYS A 104 9.06 -5.68 -13.75
N PRO A 105 8.37 -6.69 -14.31
CA PRO A 105 8.61 -8.09 -14.04
C PRO A 105 10.05 -8.47 -13.66
N SER A 106 11.04 -8.15 -14.50
CA SER A 106 12.45 -8.51 -14.31
C SER A 106 13.11 -7.91 -13.06
N GLU A 107 12.54 -6.85 -12.49
CA GLU A 107 13.04 -6.17 -11.30
C GLU A 107 12.43 -6.74 -10.01
N LEU A 108 11.40 -7.59 -10.14
CA LEU A 108 10.78 -8.29 -9.03
C LEU A 108 11.49 -9.62 -8.79
N THR A 109 11.94 -9.84 -7.55
CA THR A 109 12.58 -11.10 -7.10
C THR A 109 11.72 -12.35 -7.33
N VAL A 110 10.42 -12.18 -7.58
CA VAL A 110 9.43 -13.26 -7.75
C VAL A 110 9.76 -14.20 -8.93
N TYR A 111 10.47 -13.73 -9.96
CA TYR A 111 10.81 -14.58 -11.13
C TYR A 111 11.81 -15.70 -10.83
N TYR A 112 12.65 -15.58 -9.79
CA TYR A 112 13.59 -16.65 -9.44
C TYR A 112 12.90 -17.85 -8.74
N PHE A 113 11.76 -17.64 -8.09
CA PHE A 113 11.06 -18.70 -7.34
C PHE A 113 9.98 -19.44 -8.12
N MET A 114 9.62 -18.98 -9.32
CA MET A 114 8.66 -19.67 -10.21
C MET A 114 9.37 -20.50 -11.31
N LEU A 115 10.69 -20.57 -11.29
CA LEU A 115 11.51 -21.36 -12.23
C LEU A 115 12.23 -22.56 -11.56
N ASP A 116 12.01 -22.78 -10.26
CA ASP A 116 12.38 -23.99 -9.51
C ASP A 116 11.10 -24.72 -9.02
#